data_AF-A0AAN8XNT0-F1
#
_entry.id   AF-A0AAN8XNT0-F1
#
_cell.length_a   1.000
_cell.length_b   1.000
_cell.length_c   1.000
_cell.angle_alpha   90.00
_cell.angle_beta   90.00
_cell.angle_gamma   90.00
#
_symmetry.space_group_name_H-M   'P 1'
#
loop_
_entity.id
_entity.type
_entity.pdbx_description
1 polymer ?
#
loop_
_entity_poly.entity_id
_entity_poly.type
_entity_poly.pdbx_seq_one_letter_code
_entity_poly.pdbx_strand_id
1 'polypeptide(L)'
;VVWGVDTRGGVYMRQGPLSPPSPESLPPAWIQVDPVPLKGNAVFTKVYVGMKIHMVWAVDSNRRVYVREAIFPEIPIGLSWVPVAGLSALQLSIR
;
A
#
# COMPACT_ATOMS: atom_id res chain seq x y z
N VAL A 1 -6.96 6.46 5.44
CA VAL A 1 -6.40 6.29 4.07
C VAL A 1 -6.86 4.96 3.52
N VAL A 2 -6.96 4.83 2.20
CA VAL A 2 -7.34 3.57 1.55
C VAL A 2 -6.26 3.18 0.56
N TRP A 3 -5.89 1.90 0.58
CA TRP A 3 -4.90 1.32 -0.31
C TRP A 3 -5.47 0.06 -0.94
N GLY A 4 -5.01 -0.27 -2.13
CA GLY A 4 -5.43 -1.44 -2.88
C GLY A 4 -4.30 -2.02 -3.70
N VAL A 5 -4.42 -3.30 -4.06
CA VAL A 5 -3.52 -3.98 -4.99
C VAL A 5 -4.36 -4.61 -6.10
N ASP A 6 -3.94 -4.43 -7.36
CA ASP A 6 -4.62 -5.03 -8.51
C ASP A 6 -4.15 -6.47 -8.78
N THR A 7 -4.74 -7.13 -9.78
CA THR A 7 -4.41 -8.51 -10.15
C THR A 7 -3.02 -8.68 -10.77
N ARG A 8 -2.35 -7.58 -11.14
CA ARG A 8 -0.98 -7.57 -11.67
C ARG A 8 0.05 -7.18 -10.60
N GLY A 9 -0.40 -6.94 -9.37
CA GLY A 9 0.44 -6.53 -8.25
C GLY A 9 0.77 -5.04 -8.20
N GLY A 10 0.11 -4.23 -9.02
CA GLY A 10 0.17 -2.76 -8.91
C GLY A 10 -0.49 -2.32 -7.60
N VAL A 11 0.21 -1.54 -6.79
CA VAL A 11 -0.33 -0.99 -5.54
C VAL A 11 -0.77 0.45 -5.77
N TYR A 12 -1.91 0.82 -5.18
CA TYR A 12 -2.54 2.11 -5.37
C TYR A 12 -2.96 2.71 -4.04
N MET A 13 -2.80 4.03 -3.90
CA MET A 13 -3.37 4.81 -2.81
C MET A 13 -4.56 5.61 -3.32
N ARG A 14 -5.70 5.55 -2.62
CA ARG A 14 -6.85 6.41 -2.91
C ARG A 14 -6.63 7.79 -2.29
N GLN A 15 -6.59 8.81 -3.13
CA GLN A 15 -6.57 10.21 -2.74
C GLN A 15 -7.97 10.81 -2.72
N GLY A 16 -8.22 11.68 -1.75
CA GLY A 16 -9.50 12.37 -1.57
C GLY A 16 -10.22 11.95 -0.28
N PRO A 17 -11.38 12.58 0.01
CA PRO A 17 -12.11 12.36 1.25
C PRO A 17 -12.59 10.91 1.38
N LEU A 18 -12.65 10.42 2.63
CA LEU A 18 -13.25 9.11 2.95
C LEU A 18 -14.77 9.18 3.01
N SER A 19 -15.31 10.35 3.33
CA SER A 19 -16.75 10.64 3.25
C SER A 19 -17.19 10.76 1.80
N PRO A 20 -18.48 10.54 1.50
CA PRO A 20 -19.04 10.81 0.18
C PRO A 20 -18.70 12.24 -0.27
N PRO A 21 -18.13 12.43 -1.47
CA PRO A 21 -17.88 13.75 -2.01
C PRO A 21 -19.20 14.51 -2.18
N SER A 22 -19.18 15.83 -1.97
CA SER A 22 -20.30 16.65 -2.43
C SER A 22 -20.36 16.60 -3.97
N PRO A 23 -21.54 16.82 -4.59
CA PRO A 23 -21.67 16.77 -6.05
C PRO A 23 -20.72 17.69 -6.81
N GLU A 24 -20.25 18.76 -6.17
CA GLU A 24 -19.35 19.77 -6.75
C GLU A 24 -17.86 19.48 -6.51
N SER A 25 -17.54 18.52 -5.64
CA SER A 25 -16.15 18.19 -5.34
C SER A 25 -15.55 17.25 -6.38
N LEU A 26 -14.24 17.38 -6.59
CA LEU A 26 -13.51 16.48 -7.47
C LEU A 26 -13.63 15.02 -6.98
N PRO A 27 -13.83 14.06 -7.89
CA PRO A 27 -13.95 12.66 -7.51
C PRO A 27 -12.62 12.17 -6.89
N PRO A 28 -12.67 11.24 -5.93
CA PRO A 28 -11.49 10.56 -5.43
C PRO A 28 -10.73 9.86 -6.57
N ALA A 29 -9.40 9.90 -6.51
CA ALA A 29 -8.54 9.28 -7.51
C ALA A 29 -7.72 8.14 -6.90
N TRP A 30 -7.34 7.16 -7.72
CA TRP A 30 -6.37 6.13 -7.35
C TRP A 30 -5.02 6.51 -7.95
N ILE A 31 -4.03 6.77 -7.10
CA ILE A 31 -2.66 7.05 -7.53
C ILE A 31 -1.88 5.76 -7.46
N GLN A 32 -1.20 5.41 -8.56
CA GLN A 32 -0.28 4.29 -8.60
C GLN A 32 0.94 4.60 -7.74
N VAL A 33 1.26 3.68 -6.84
CA VAL A 33 2.44 3.74 -5.99
C VAL A 33 3.60 3.15 -6.75
N ASP A 34 4.80 3.70 -6.55
CA ASP A 34 5.99 3.27 -7.27
C ASP A 34 6.19 1.75 -7.19
N PRO A 35 6.46 1.09 -8.32
CA PRO A 35 6.71 -0.34 -8.33
C PRO A 35 8.01 -0.64 -7.60
N VAL A 36 8.03 -1.78 -6.92
CA VAL A 36 9.25 -2.33 -6.32
C VAL A 36 9.88 -3.27 -7.33
N PRO A 37 11.21 -3.24 -7.50
CA PRO A 37 11.92 -4.35 -8.11
C PRO A 37 11.89 -5.54 -7.14
N LEU A 38 10.76 -6.23 -7.08
CA LEU A 38 10.62 -7.47 -6.32
C LEU A 38 11.62 -8.49 -6.87
N LYS A 39 12.27 -9.31 -6.02
CA LYS A 39 13.27 -10.26 -6.55
C LYS A 39 12.57 -11.38 -7.33
N GLY A 40 13.01 -11.64 -8.56
CA GLY A 40 12.39 -12.59 -9.48
C GLY A 40 11.07 -12.06 -10.05
N ASN A 41 10.21 -12.95 -10.57
CA ASN A 41 8.92 -12.56 -11.18
C ASN A 41 7.79 -12.40 -10.14
N ALA A 42 8.11 -11.95 -8.94
CA ALA A 42 7.12 -11.81 -7.88
C ALA A 42 6.25 -10.58 -8.07
N VAL A 43 5.03 -10.63 -7.57
CA VAL A 43 4.07 -9.52 -7.57
C VAL A 43 3.48 -9.35 -6.18
N PHE A 44 3.10 -8.12 -5.82
CA PHE A 44 2.32 -7.93 -4.59
C PHE A 44 0.96 -8.62 -4.72
N THR A 45 0.52 -9.26 -3.64
CA THR A 45 -0.76 -9.99 -3.61
C THR A 45 -1.70 -9.42 -2.57
N LYS A 46 -1.17 -8.79 -1.52
CA LYS A 46 -1.95 -8.23 -0.42
C LYS A 46 -1.30 -6.94 0.09
N VAL A 47 -2.11 -5.95 0.43
CA VAL A 47 -1.71 -4.71 1.10
C VAL A 47 -2.51 -4.56 2.39
N TYR A 48 -1.86 -4.08 3.45
CA TYR A 48 -2.43 -3.92 4.80
C TYR A 48 -2.15 -2.50 5.28
N VAL A 49 -3.15 -1.88 5.92
CA VAL A 49 -3.09 -0.47 6.34
C VAL A 49 -3.45 -0.38 7.82
N GLY A 50 -2.49 0.03 8.64
CA GLY A 50 -2.67 0.24 10.08
C GLY A 50 -3.63 1.39 10.39
N MET A 51 -4.39 1.26 11.48
CA MET A 51 -5.47 2.20 11.83
C MET A 51 -4.98 3.56 12.35
N LYS A 52 -3.83 3.61 13.04
CA LYS A 52 -3.43 4.79 13.85
C LYS A 52 -2.26 5.61 13.33
N ILE A 53 -1.37 5.01 12.55
CA ILE A 53 -0.05 5.59 12.20
C ILE A 53 0.24 5.54 10.71
N HIS A 54 -0.80 5.42 9.88
CA HIS A 54 -0.70 5.33 8.42
C HIS A 54 0.33 4.29 7.92
N MET A 55 0.67 3.29 8.74
CA MET A 55 1.61 2.25 8.34
C MET A 55 1.00 1.38 7.26
N VAL A 56 1.74 1.18 6.18
CA VAL A 56 1.33 0.35 5.07
C VAL A 56 2.33 -0.78 4.88
N TRP A 57 1.80 -1.98 4.74
CA TRP A 57 2.56 -3.21 4.58
C TRP A 57 2.05 -3.99 3.38
N ALA A 58 2.91 -4.78 2.77
CA ALA A 58 2.54 -5.63 1.65
C ALA A 58 3.19 -7.00 1.75
N VAL A 59 2.54 -7.99 1.14
CA VAL A 59 3.04 -9.35 0.97
C VAL A 59 3.06 -9.68 -0.51
N ASP A 60 4.20 -10.19 -1.00
CA ASP A 60 4.33 -10.65 -2.38
C ASP A 60 3.96 -12.13 -2.57
N SER A 61 3.90 -12.58 -3.82
CA SER A 61 3.59 -13.96 -4.19
C SER A 61 4.59 -15.00 -3.64
N ASN A 62 5.79 -14.56 -3.26
CA ASN A 62 6.83 -15.37 -2.63
C ASN A 62 6.80 -15.27 -1.09
N ARG A 63 5.71 -14.73 -0.52
CA ARG A 63 5.49 -14.57 0.93
C ARG A 63 6.46 -13.61 1.61
N ARG A 64 7.20 -12.80 0.84
CA ARG A 64 8.11 -11.79 1.41
C ARG A 64 7.29 -10.59 1.86
N VAL A 65 7.72 -10.02 2.99
CA VAL A 65 7.03 -8.89 3.63
C VAL A 65 7.77 -7.59 3.32
N TYR A 66 7.00 -6.55 3.03
CA TYR A 66 7.50 -5.23 2.71
C TYR A 66 6.75 -4.18 3.53
N VAL A 67 7.45 -3.12 3.93
CA VAL A 67 6.86 -1.94 4.58
C VAL A 67 7.02 -0.73 3.65
N ARG A 68 5.99 0.11 3.55
CA ARG A 68 6.10 1.41 2.88
C ARG A 68 6.66 2.42 3.88
N GLU A 69 7.79 3.03 3.55
CA GLU A 69 8.46 3.99 4.43
C GLU A 69 8.10 5.44 4.11
N ALA A 70 8.43 6.31 5.07
CA ALA A 70 8.28 7.77 4.96
C ALA A 70 6.86 8.25 4.64
N ILE A 71 5.85 7.57 5.20
CA ILE A 71 4.46 8.04 5.14
C ILE A 71 4.27 9.12 6.21
N PHE A 72 4.06 10.35 5.74
CA PHE A 72 3.82 11.53 6.57
C PHE A 72 2.55 12.27 6.09
N PRO A 73 1.94 13.16 6.90
CA PRO A 73 0.78 13.93 6.46
C PRO A 73 1.01 14.69 5.15
N GLU A 74 2.22 15.20 4.93
CA GLU A 74 2.64 15.95 3.73
C GLU A 74 2.96 15.00 2.56
N ILE A 75 3.33 13.76 2.85
CA ILE A 75 3.70 12.72 1.88
C ILE A 75 2.90 11.44 2.17
N PRO A 76 1.57 11.45 1.98
CA PRO A 76 0.69 10.36 2.41
C PRO A 76 0.90 9.06 1.62
N ILE A 77 1.47 9.16 0.42
CA ILE A 77 1.83 8.01 -0.43
C ILE A 77 3.16 7.35 -0.02
N GLY A 78 3.94 8.01 0.85
CA GLY A 78 5.28 7.57 1.23
C GLY A 78 6.29 7.59 0.08
N LEU A 79 7.52 7.17 0.35
CA LEU A 79 8.62 7.29 -0.62
C LEU A 79 9.03 5.97 -1.25
N SER A 80 9.13 4.89 -0.46
CA SER A 80 9.68 3.64 -0.96
C SER A 80 9.11 2.42 -0.24
N TRP A 81 9.30 1.24 -0.83
CA TRP A 81 9.03 -0.03 -0.19
C TRP A 81 10.33 -0.68 0.26
N VAL A 82 10.39 -1.10 1.52
CA VAL A 82 11.57 -1.72 2.11
C VAL A 82 11.26 -3.18 2.44
N PRO A 83 12.08 -4.15 1.99
CA PRO A 83 11.90 -5.55 2.36
C PRO A 83 12.24 -5.77 3.83
N VAL A 84 11.42 -6.55 4.53
CA VAL A 84 11.69 -6.97 5.91
C VAL A 84 12.47 -8.28 5.88
N ALA A 85 13.77 -8.18 6.20
CA ALA A 85 14.68 -9.32 6.18
C ALA A 85 14.29 -10.39 7.22
N GLY A 86 14.49 -11.66 6.87
CA GLY A 86 14.27 -12.80 7.77
C GLY A 86 12.80 -13.15 8.02
N LEU A 87 11.84 -12.45 7.41
CA LEU A 87 10.41 -12.67 7.60
C LEU A 87 9.74 -13.19 6.33
N SER A 88 8.92 -14.23 6.48
CA SER A 88 7.96 -14.66 5.46
C SER A 88 6.58 -14.81 6.09
N ALA A 89 5.53 -14.42 5.36
CA ALA A 89 4.16 -14.46 5.86
C ALA A 89 3.16 -14.75 4.74
N LEU A 90 2.11 -15.49 5.08
CA LEU A 90 0.98 -15.76 4.18
C LEU A 90 -0.07 -14.64 4.27
N GLN A 91 -0.21 -14.06 5.46
CA GLN A 91 -1.09 -12.95 5.75
C GLN A 91 -0.58 -12.16 6.96
N LEU A 92 -0.87 -10.85 6.96
CA LEU A 92 -0.72 -9.99 8.13
C LEU A 92 -2.11 -9.70 8.70
N SER A 93 -2.18 -9.40 10.00
CA SER A 93 -3.42 -8.99 10.65
C SER A 93 -3.17 -7.76 11.48
N ILE A 94 -4.17 -6.89 11.52
CA ILE A 94 -4.19 -5.70 12.37
C ILE A 94 -5.24 -6.01 13.42
N ARG A 95 -4.85 -5.89 14.69
CA ARG A 95 -5.73 -6.11 15.83
C ARG A 95 -6.31 -4.79 16.32
#